data_AF-A0A0W8G9T8-F1
#
_entry.id   AF-A0A0W8G9T8-F1
#
_cell.length_a   1.000
_cell.length_b   1.000
_cell.length_c   1.000
_cell.angle_alpha   90.00
_cell.angle_beta   90.00
_cell.angle_gamma   90.00
#
_symmetry.space_group_name_H-M   'P 1'
#
loop_
_entity.id
_entity.type
_entity.pdbx_description
1 polymer ?
#
loop_
_entity_poly.entity_id
_entity_poly.type
_entity_poly.pdbx_seq_one_letter_code
_entity_poly.pdbx_strand_id
1 'polypeptide(L)'
;MNSRLRRTLEAILAKPERGDIAWSAVEALLLALGCRKLEGDESRVRFVSAGGAILRIHRPHPRPVLDKGAAKSVRRFLSEMEIEQ
;
A
#
# COMPACT_ATOMS: atom_id res chain seq x y z
N MET A 1 -0.06 6.78 -14.76
CA MET A 1 0.80 5.92 -13.90
C MET A 1 2.21 5.85 -14.49
N ASN A 2 3.27 6.20 -13.74
CA ASN A 2 4.65 6.08 -14.23
C ASN A 2 5.18 4.63 -14.09
N SER A 3 6.32 4.33 -14.71
CA SER A 3 6.91 2.98 -14.71
C SER A 3 7.25 2.46 -13.31
N ARG A 4 7.68 3.34 -12.40
CA ARG A 4 8.01 2.97 -11.02
C ARG A 4 6.77 2.53 -10.24
N LEU A 5 5.67 3.27 -10.36
CA LEU A 5 4.41 2.95 -9.71
C LEU A 5 3.78 1.67 -10.24
N ARG A 6 3.87 1.42 -11.57
CA ARG A 6 3.45 0.14 -12.16
C ARG A 6 4.20 -1.05 -11.58
N ARG A 7 5.54 -0.96 -11.45
CA ARG A 7 6.34 -2.01 -10.82
C ARG A 7 5.97 -2.24 -9.36
N THR A 8 5.67 -1.18 -8.61
CA THR A 8 5.18 -1.32 -7.23
C THR A 8 3.83 -2.02 -7.19
N LEU A 9 2.90 -1.65 -8.07
CA LEU A 9 1.59 -2.29 -8.18
C LEU A 9 1.73 -3.78 -8.49
N GLU A 10 2.51 -4.13 -9.51
CA GLU A 10 2.82 -5.52 -9.86
C GLU A 10 3.44 -6.29 -8.68
N ALA A 11 4.38 -5.68 -7.95
CA ALA A 11 5.00 -6.29 -6.78
C ALA A 11 4.01 -6.57 -5.63
N ILE A 12 3.01 -5.71 -5.42
CA ILE A 12 1.95 -5.89 -4.42
C ILE A 12 0.98 -7.00 -4.86
N LEU A 13 0.64 -7.05 -6.15
CA LEU A 13 -0.30 -8.02 -6.71
C LEU A 13 0.31 -9.43 -6.89
N ALA A 14 1.64 -9.52 -6.91
CA ALA A 14 2.36 -10.79 -7.04
C ALA A 14 1.97 -11.85 -5.99
N LYS A 15 2.04 -13.12 -6.40
CA LYS A 15 1.88 -14.30 -5.55
C LYS A 15 3.08 -15.25 -5.78
N PRO A 16 3.76 -15.74 -4.73
CA PRO A 16 3.54 -15.45 -3.30
C PRO A 16 3.85 -13.99 -2.92
N GLU A 17 3.36 -13.56 -1.75
CA GLU A 17 3.56 -12.18 -1.27
C GLU A 17 5.03 -11.84 -1.11
N ARG A 18 5.39 -10.65 -1.61
CA ARG A 18 6.71 -10.04 -1.41
C ARG A 18 6.80 -9.40 -0.02
N GLY A 19 7.95 -9.54 0.62
CA GLY A 19 8.27 -8.94 1.92
C GLY A 19 9.39 -7.89 1.85
N ASP A 20 9.67 -7.38 0.64
CA ASP A 20 10.79 -6.49 0.32
C ASP A 20 10.32 -5.20 -0.37
N ILE A 21 9.02 -4.91 -0.33
CA ILE A 21 8.45 -3.72 -0.97
C ILE A 21 8.73 -2.49 -0.10
N ALA A 22 9.44 -1.51 -0.63
CA ALA A 22 9.74 -0.27 0.08
C ALA A 22 8.46 0.48 0.47
N TRP A 23 8.36 0.88 1.75
CA TRP A 23 7.21 1.61 2.29
C TRP A 23 6.91 2.88 1.49
N SER A 24 7.94 3.68 1.19
CA SER A 24 7.79 4.91 0.42
C SER A 24 7.26 4.68 -1.00
N ALA A 25 7.53 3.51 -1.61
CA ALA A 25 7.00 3.15 -2.91
C ALA A 25 5.49 2.85 -2.83
N VAL A 26 5.04 2.21 -1.74
CA VAL A 26 3.61 1.97 -1.48
C VAL A 26 2.89 3.28 -1.20
N GLU A 27 3.46 4.16 -0.37
CA GLU A 27 2.88 5.49 -0.11
C GLU A 27 2.70 6.27 -1.42
N ALA A 28 3.74 6.33 -2.25
CA ALA A 28 3.69 7.02 -3.54
C ALA A 28 2.63 6.41 -4.48
N LEU A 29 2.48 5.09 -4.50
CA LEU A 29 1.44 4.41 -5.28
C LEU A 29 0.04 4.80 -4.79
N LEU A 30 -0.24 4.67 -3.50
CA LEU A 30 -1.57 4.97 -2.96
C LEU A 30 -1.94 6.44 -3.13
N LEU A 31 -1.01 7.37 -2.93
CA LEU A 31 -1.23 8.79 -3.20
C LEU A 31 -1.51 9.06 -4.68
N ALA A 32 -0.77 8.41 -5.60
CA ALA A 32 -0.99 8.55 -7.03
C ALA A 32 -2.31 7.92 -7.51
N LEU A 33 -2.86 6.96 -6.77
CA LEU A 33 -4.18 6.39 -6.97
C LEU A 33 -5.31 7.27 -6.38
N GLY A 34 -4.98 8.44 -5.84
CA GLY A 34 -5.94 9.38 -5.27
C GLY A 34 -6.34 9.06 -3.83
N CYS A 35 -5.64 8.15 -3.14
CA CYS A 35 -5.88 7.92 -1.73
C CYS A 35 -5.37 9.09 -0.89
N ARG A 36 -6.11 9.42 0.16
CA ARG A 36 -5.69 10.37 1.19
C ARG A 36 -4.97 9.64 2.30
N LYS A 37 -3.73 10.05 2.60
CA LYS A 37 -2.97 9.58 3.76
C LYS A 37 -3.40 10.35 5.00
N LEU A 38 -3.70 9.63 6.08
CA LEU A 38 -3.98 10.16 7.41
C LEU A 38 -3.00 9.55 8.40
N GLU A 39 -2.21 10.40 9.07
CA GLU A 39 -1.34 9.95 10.15
C GLU A 39 -2.16 9.83 11.44
N GLY A 40 -1.88 8.81 12.24
CA GLY A 40 -2.45 8.63 13.58
C GLY A 40 -1.35 8.50 14.63
N ASP A 41 -1.76 8.34 15.88
CA ASP A 41 -0.84 8.11 17.00
C ASP A 41 -0.04 6.80 16.82
N GLU A 42 1.23 6.82 17.26
CA GLU A 42 2.15 5.67 17.30
C GLU A 42 2.27 4.86 16.00
N SER A 43 2.97 5.42 15.01
CA SER A 43 3.29 4.77 13.72
C SER A 43 2.10 4.26 12.91
N ARG A 44 0.85 4.51 13.34
CA ARG A 44 -0.35 4.10 12.61
C ARG A 44 -0.57 5.05 11.44
N VAL A 45 -0.77 4.47 10.27
CA VAL A 45 -1.07 5.19 9.03
C VAL A 45 -2.36 4.64 8.46
N ARG A 46 -3.23 5.54 8.00
CA ARG A 46 -4.46 5.20 7.30
C ARG A 46 -4.43 5.75 5.89
N PHE A 47 -4.93 4.99 4.93
CA PHE A 47 -5.21 5.48 3.59
C PHE A 47 -6.70 5.36 3.31
N VAL A 48 -7.31 6.43 2.81
CA VAL A 48 -8.73 6.48 2.48
C VAL A 48 -8.86 6.67 0.98
N SER A 49 -9.54 5.75 0.30
CA SER A 49 -9.85 5.86 -1.12
C SER A 49 -11.02 6.81 -1.36
N ALA A 50 -11.20 7.28 -2.59
CA ALA A 50 -12.37 8.08 -2.97
C ALA A 50 -13.69 7.29 -2.83
N GLY A 51 -13.65 5.97 -2.99
CA GLY A 51 -14.79 5.06 -2.79
C GLY A 51 -15.10 4.71 -1.32
N GLY A 52 -14.39 5.30 -0.36
CA GLY A 52 -14.63 5.10 1.07
C GLY A 52 -13.93 3.89 1.69
N ALA A 53 -13.24 3.05 0.92
CA ALA A 53 -12.40 1.99 1.47
C ALA A 53 -11.27 2.58 2.34
N ILE A 54 -10.89 1.88 3.42
CA ILE A 54 -9.88 2.33 4.39
C ILE A 54 -8.84 1.25 4.63
N LEU A 55 -7.59 1.53 4.26
CA LEU A 55 -6.43 0.75 4.69
C LEU A 55 -5.95 1.25 6.05
N ARG A 56 -5.76 0.34 7.00
CA ARG A 56 -5.12 0.60 8.29
C ARG A 56 -3.83 -0.23 8.37
N ILE A 57 -2.70 0.43 8.57
CA ILE A 57 -1.39 -0.23 8.58
C ILE A 57 -0.44 0.51 9.51
N HIS A 58 0.54 -0.20 10.07
CA HIS A 58 1.63 0.42 10.81
C HIS A 58 2.79 0.73 9.86
N ARG A 59 3.42 1.89 10.03
CA ARG A 59 4.69 2.20 9.36
C ARG A 59 5.69 1.10 9.76
N PRO A 60 6.35 0.45 8.80
CA PRO A 60 7.24 -0.65 9.11
C PRO A 60 8.50 -0.12 9.82
N HIS A 61 8.82 -0.75 10.95
CA HIS A 61 9.97 -0.47 11.78
C HIS A 61 10.57 -1.80 12.31
N PRO A 62 11.91 -1.92 12.39
CA PRO A 62 12.93 -0.91 12.09
C PRO A 62 13.28 -0.77 10.60
N ARG A 63 12.91 -1.75 9.76
CA ARG A 63 13.22 -1.71 8.32
C ARG A 63 12.10 -1.01 7.54
N PRO A 64 12.41 -0.12 6.58
CA PRO A 64 11.41 0.64 5.83
C PRO A 64 10.77 -0.18 4.67
N VAL A 65 10.46 -1.45 4.92
CA VAL A 65 9.86 -2.37 3.93
C VAL A 65 8.61 -3.01 4.51
N LEU A 66 7.59 -3.22 3.67
CA LEU A 66 6.41 -3.97 4.08
C LEU A 66 6.78 -5.43 4.24
N ASP A 67 6.36 -6.03 5.35
CA ASP A 67 6.30 -7.47 5.48
C ASP A 67 5.18 -8.07 4.59
N LYS A 68 5.13 -9.40 4.51
CA LYS A 68 4.15 -10.12 3.70
C LYS A 68 2.70 -9.87 4.14
N GLY A 69 2.46 -9.67 5.44
CA GLY A 69 1.14 -9.39 6.00
C GLY A 69 0.66 -8.00 5.59
N ALA A 70 1.53 -7.00 5.73
CA ALA A 70 1.32 -5.65 5.24
C ALA A 70 1.06 -5.63 3.72
N ALA A 71 1.88 -6.35 2.93
CA ALA A 71 1.69 -6.46 1.49
C ALA A 71 0.32 -7.09 1.13
N LYS A 72 -0.09 -8.13 1.85
CA LYS A 72 -1.42 -8.76 1.70
C LYS A 72 -2.55 -7.78 2.02
N SER A 73 -2.42 -6.98 3.07
CA SER A 73 -3.40 -5.96 3.44
C SER A 73 -3.53 -4.86 2.38
N VAL A 74 -2.40 -4.39 1.82
CA VAL A 74 -2.41 -3.42 0.72
C VAL A 74 -3.05 -4.03 -0.53
N ARG A 75 -2.74 -5.29 -0.87
CA ARG A 75 -3.38 -5.97 -2.01
C ARG A 75 -4.89 -6.08 -1.85
N ARG A 76 -5.38 -6.45 -0.66
CA ARG A 76 -6.82 -6.49 -0.37
C ARG A 76 -7.46 -5.12 -0.54
N PHE A 77 -6.80 -4.07 -0.04
CA PHE A 77 -7.27 -2.70 -0.19
C PHE A 77 -7.36 -2.25 -1.66
N LEU A 78 -6.39 -2.62 -2.50
CA LEU A 78 -6.44 -2.32 -3.94
C LEU A 78 -7.61 -3.04 -4.63
N SER A 79 -7.90 -4.30 -4.27
CA SER A 79 -9.07 -5.03 -4.78
C SER A 79 -10.39 -4.40 -4.32
N GLU A 80 -10.48 -3.90 -3.07
CA GLU A 80 -11.63 -3.11 -2.60
C GLU A 80 -11.80 -1.78 -3.35
N MET A 81 -10.73 -1.26 -3.95
CA MET A 81 -10.77 -0.09 -4.84
C MET A 81 -11.03 -0.46 -6.31
N GLU A 82 -11.33 -1.73 -6.59
CA GLU A 82 -11.49 -2.28 -7.95
C GLU A 82 -10.24 -2.07 -8.83
N ILE A 83 -9.07 -2.00 -8.19
CA ILE A 83 -7.76 -1.95 -8.86
C ILE A 83 -7.22 -3.36 -8.91
N GLU A 84 -7.52 -4.02 -10.00
CA GLU A 84 -7.02 -5.35 -10.36
C GLU A 84 -6.27 -5.21 -11.69
N GLN A 85 -5.17 -5.95 -11.88
CA GLN A 85 -4.51 -6.01 -13.20
C GLN A 85 -5.32 -6.89 -14.14
#